data_AF-X1U5Q4-F1
#
_entry.id   AF-X1U5Q4-F1
#
_cell.length_a   1.000
_cell.length_b   1.000
_cell.length_c   1.000
_cell.angle_alpha   90.00
_cell.angle_beta   90.00
_cell.angle_gamma   90.00
#
_symmetry.space_group_name_H-M   'P 1'
#
loop_
_entity.id
_entity.type
_entity.pdbx_description
1 polymer ?
#
loop_
_entity_poly.entity_id
_entity_poly.type
_entity_poly.pdbx_seq_one_letter_code
_entity_poly.pdbx_strand_id
1 'polypeptide(L)'
;ATVGVVSLAVWRFRKIALSEAFGEAAKPDTYAPIKRVTGAPIVWREMRKPFFGRRKGSFILYAVLTGVVLLGFVPSVLALFGFRRGGGPVGRGLYYYLMMGFSLIVFVRLAVLSAASITAEKEAGTWPILLATPLDDKEIVRGKAIAAFRRNVPLLLLLILLQVVLYLGIFLFAGMTFFSVFYVIIYVIGLAGTVVFVIGLGLYFGVRLKSTNAAVASTVGIYIGVELFGRRVFTTLLYSIFLAALYRQPGAGAVLMWVIPIAVTFAPTCVCLGVGLLAAQRARCRLRRSIF
;
A
#
# COMPACT_ATOMS: atom_id res chain seq x y z
N ALA A 1 -53.91 -24.93 -15.73
CA ALA A 1 -52.45 -24.97 -15.47
C ALA A 1 -51.91 -23.69 -14.79
N THR A 2 -52.46 -22.51 -15.07
CA THR A 2 -51.95 -21.20 -14.58
C THR A 2 -52.23 -20.93 -13.09
N VAL A 3 -53.38 -21.38 -12.56
CA VAL A 3 -53.76 -21.12 -11.15
C VAL A 3 -52.87 -21.86 -10.13
N GLY A 4 -52.37 -23.05 -10.48
CA GLY A 4 -51.48 -23.84 -9.62
C GLY A 4 -50.07 -23.24 -9.46
N VAL A 5 -49.59 -22.52 -10.48
CA VAL A 5 -48.24 -21.91 -10.47
C VAL A 5 -48.22 -20.66 -9.58
N VAL A 6 -49.29 -19.85 -9.62
CA VAL A 6 -49.41 -18.64 -8.80
C VAL A 6 -49.54 -19.00 -7.32
N SER A 7 -50.29 -20.04 -6.98
CA SER A 7 -50.45 -20.51 -5.60
C SER A 7 -49.15 -21.08 -5.02
N LEU A 8 -48.34 -21.79 -5.82
CA LEU A 8 -47.00 -22.26 -5.42
C LEU A 8 -46.00 -21.11 -5.24
N ALA A 9 -46.07 -20.08 -6.08
CA ALA A 9 -45.22 -18.89 -5.98
C ALA A 9 -45.54 -18.08 -4.71
N VAL A 10 -46.82 -17.86 -4.41
CA VAL A 10 -47.26 -17.17 -3.18
C VAL A 10 -46.89 -17.97 -1.93
N TRP A 11 -47.02 -19.30 -1.97
CA TRP A 11 -46.64 -20.15 -0.84
C TRP A 11 -45.13 -20.12 -0.57
N ARG A 12 -44.29 -20.17 -1.61
CA ARG A 12 -42.84 -20.05 -1.46
C ARG A 12 -42.42 -18.67 -0.95
N PHE A 13 -43.00 -17.59 -1.49
CA PHE A 13 -42.70 -16.23 -1.04
C PHE A 13 -43.10 -16.02 0.42
N ARG A 14 -44.27 -16.51 0.83
CA ARG A 14 -44.71 -16.43 2.23
C ARG A 14 -43.80 -17.22 3.17
N LYS A 15 -43.31 -18.39 2.75
CA LYS A 15 -42.37 -19.19 3.57
C LYS A 15 -41.02 -18.48 3.74
N ILE A 16 -40.51 -17.81 2.70
CA ILE A 16 -39.27 -17.03 2.77
C ILE A 16 -39.46 -15.79 3.64
N ALA A 17 -40.54 -15.04 3.42
CA ALA A 17 -40.86 -13.85 4.21
C ALA A 17 -41.12 -14.17 5.69
N LEU A 18 -41.79 -15.29 5.99
CA LEU A 18 -41.96 -15.77 7.37
C LEU A 18 -40.62 -16.26 7.96
N SER A 19 -39.74 -16.86 7.17
CA SER A 19 -38.41 -17.27 7.66
C SER A 19 -37.48 -16.10 7.93
N GLU A 20 -37.61 -14.99 7.19
CA GLU A 20 -36.89 -13.74 7.49
C GLU A 20 -37.53 -13.04 8.70
N ALA A 21 -38.85 -12.87 8.72
CA ALA A 21 -39.54 -12.18 9.81
C ALA A 21 -39.46 -12.90 11.17
N PHE A 22 -39.53 -14.23 11.19
CA PHE A 22 -39.43 -15.02 12.42
C PHE A 22 -38.02 -15.57 12.69
N GLY A 23 -37.14 -15.65 11.69
CA GLY A 23 -35.74 -16.05 11.87
C GLY A 23 -34.85 -14.97 12.49
N GLU A 24 -35.25 -13.70 12.39
CA GLU A 24 -34.57 -12.57 13.05
C GLU A 24 -35.02 -12.32 14.50
N ALA A 25 -36.16 -12.90 14.92
CA ALA A 25 -36.77 -12.61 16.23
C ALA A 25 -36.24 -13.46 17.41
N ALA A 26 -35.25 -14.34 17.22
CA ALA A 26 -34.74 -15.18 18.31
C ALA A 26 -33.28 -15.63 18.13
N LYS A 27 -32.36 -14.68 17.94
CA LYS A 27 -31.01 -14.86 18.50
C LYS A 27 -30.96 -14.05 19.78
N PRO A 28 -30.81 -14.67 20.97
CA PRO A 28 -30.51 -13.89 22.16
C PRO A 28 -29.27 -13.07 21.84
N ASP A 29 -29.38 -11.75 21.97
CA ASP A 29 -28.27 -10.82 21.89
C ASP A 29 -27.26 -11.26 22.94
N THR A 30 -26.38 -12.17 22.53
CA THR A 30 -25.21 -12.55 23.29
C THR A 30 -24.36 -11.31 23.22
N TYR A 31 -24.54 -10.41 24.19
CA TYR A 31 -23.72 -9.23 24.36
C TYR A 31 -22.28 -9.69 24.24
N ALA A 32 -21.67 -9.41 23.09
CA ALA A 32 -20.31 -9.83 22.82
C ALA A 32 -19.47 -9.27 23.98
N PRO A 33 -18.64 -10.09 24.64
CA PRO A 33 -17.94 -9.68 25.84
C PRO A 33 -17.25 -8.33 25.60
N ILE A 34 -17.51 -7.36 26.49
CA ILE A 34 -17.01 -5.99 26.39
C ILE A 34 -15.48 -6.06 26.37
N LYS A 35 -14.91 -6.07 25.17
CA LYS A 35 -13.48 -6.26 24.97
C LYS A 35 -12.80 -4.94 25.28
N ARG A 36 -11.97 -4.92 26.33
CA ARG A 36 -11.19 -3.73 26.71
C ARG A 36 -10.43 -3.16 25.51
N VAL A 37 -10.46 -1.84 25.38
CA VAL A 37 -9.68 -1.12 24.36
C VAL A 37 -8.20 -1.32 24.68
N THR A 38 -7.46 -1.86 23.72
CA THR A 38 -6.02 -2.09 23.86
C THR A 38 -5.27 -1.08 22.99
N GLY A 39 -4.46 -0.22 23.62
CA GLY A 39 -3.68 0.81 22.95
C GLY A 39 -4.48 2.04 22.52
N ALA A 40 -3.95 2.80 21.56
CA ALA A 40 -4.57 4.04 21.08
C ALA A 40 -6.00 3.79 20.54
N PRO A 41 -7.02 4.48 21.08
CA PRO A 41 -8.44 4.17 20.82
C PRO A 41 -8.81 4.29 19.34
N ILE A 42 -8.19 5.24 18.63
CA ILE A 42 -8.40 5.48 17.19
C ILE A 42 -7.87 4.31 16.36
N VAL A 43 -6.66 3.84 16.65
CA VAL A 43 -6.04 2.70 15.95
C VAL A 43 -6.87 1.44 16.19
N TRP A 44 -7.29 1.20 17.43
CA TRP A 44 -8.13 0.05 17.78
C TRP A 44 -9.48 0.09 17.05
N ARG A 45 -10.13 1.25 16.97
CA ARG A 45 -11.38 1.45 16.21
C ARG A 45 -11.16 1.20 14.73
N GLU A 46 -10.11 1.76 14.15
CA GLU A 46 -9.83 1.60 12.72
C GLU A 46 -9.41 0.18 12.36
N MET A 47 -8.73 -0.56 13.24
CA MET A 47 -8.43 -1.98 13.00
C MET A 47 -9.69 -2.86 13.04
N ARG A 48 -10.74 -2.45 13.76
CA ARG A 48 -12.01 -3.18 13.85
C ARG A 48 -13.03 -2.82 12.80
N LYS A 49 -12.90 -1.65 12.16
CA LYS A 49 -13.71 -1.35 10.96
C LYS A 49 -13.45 -2.49 9.96
N PRO A 50 -14.45 -3.31 9.62
CA PRO A 50 -14.28 -4.40 8.68
C PRO A 50 -13.67 -3.80 7.42
N PHE A 51 -12.61 -4.45 6.93
CA PHE A 51 -11.73 -3.93 5.89
C PHE A 51 -12.46 -3.42 4.66
N PHE A 52 -13.67 -3.93 4.41
CA PHE A 52 -14.74 -3.46 3.53
C PHE A 52 -16.00 -4.28 3.87
N GLY A 53 -17.19 -3.79 3.50
CA GLY A 53 -18.49 -4.33 3.94
C GLY A 53 -18.69 -5.85 3.81
N ARG A 54 -19.11 -6.47 4.92
CA ARG A 54 -19.88 -7.73 5.10
C ARG A 54 -19.65 -8.99 4.23
N ARG A 55 -18.74 -9.07 3.23
CA ARG A 55 -18.49 -10.31 2.46
C ARG A 55 -17.02 -10.52 2.08
N LYS A 56 -16.65 -11.80 1.97
CA LYS A 56 -15.37 -12.47 1.64
C LYS A 56 -14.50 -11.85 0.51
N GLY A 57 -14.96 -10.81 -0.18
CA GLY A 57 -14.30 -10.22 -1.34
C GLY A 57 -12.92 -9.61 -1.08
N SER A 58 -12.66 -9.03 0.09
CA SER A 58 -11.31 -8.51 0.41
C SER A 58 -10.30 -9.64 0.58
N PHE A 59 -10.66 -10.71 1.30
CA PHE A 59 -9.80 -11.88 1.43
C PHE A 59 -9.53 -12.51 0.07
N ILE A 60 -10.57 -12.62 -0.78
CA ILE A 60 -10.44 -13.09 -2.16
C ILE A 60 -9.52 -12.18 -2.96
N LEU A 61 -9.68 -10.85 -2.88
CA LEU A 61 -8.80 -9.91 -3.57
C LEU A 61 -7.35 -10.04 -3.11
N TYR A 62 -7.09 -10.15 -1.80
CA TYR A 62 -5.75 -10.39 -1.27
C TYR A 62 -5.18 -11.73 -1.75
N ALA A 63 -5.98 -12.79 -1.71
CA ALA A 63 -5.58 -14.13 -2.14
C ALA A 63 -5.29 -14.17 -3.65
N VAL A 64 -6.12 -13.53 -4.46
CA VAL A 64 -5.93 -13.41 -5.91
C VAL A 64 -4.71 -12.55 -6.23
N LEU A 65 -4.57 -11.38 -5.60
CA LEU A 65 -3.44 -10.49 -5.83
C LEU A 65 -2.12 -11.16 -5.42
N THR A 66 -2.09 -11.80 -4.26
CA THR A 66 -0.94 -12.57 -3.77
C THR A 66 -0.68 -13.77 -4.67
N GLY A 67 -1.73 -14.48 -5.09
CA GLY A 67 -1.65 -15.64 -5.96
C GLY A 67 -1.09 -15.31 -7.34
N VAL A 68 -1.57 -14.24 -7.98
CA VAL A 68 -1.06 -13.75 -9.28
C VAL A 68 0.40 -13.34 -9.18
N VAL A 69 0.78 -12.65 -8.10
CA VAL A 69 2.16 -12.22 -7.88
C VAL A 69 3.07 -13.43 -7.67
N LEU A 70 2.66 -14.41 -6.86
CA LEU A 70 3.44 -15.64 -6.65
C LEU A 70 3.53 -16.48 -7.93
N LEU A 71 2.43 -16.63 -8.67
CA LEU A 71 2.38 -17.33 -9.96
C LEU A 71 3.25 -16.67 -11.03
N GLY A 72 3.40 -15.36 -11.03
CA GLY A 72 4.32 -14.67 -11.94
C GLY A 72 5.77 -14.64 -11.43
N PHE A 73 5.95 -14.57 -10.11
CA PHE A 73 7.27 -14.50 -9.46
C PHE A 73 8.03 -15.82 -9.55
N VAL A 74 7.39 -16.95 -9.27
CA VAL A 74 8.07 -18.26 -9.26
C VAL A 74 8.65 -18.61 -10.64
N PRO A 75 7.91 -18.52 -11.76
CA PRO A 75 8.45 -18.80 -13.09
C PRO A 75 9.51 -17.78 -13.51
N SER A 76 9.39 -16.51 -13.12
CA SER A 76 10.40 -15.51 -13.47
C SER A 76 11.70 -15.75 -12.70
N VAL A 77 11.65 -16.13 -11.43
CA VAL A 77 12.82 -16.57 -10.65
C VAL A 77 13.42 -17.85 -11.24
N LEU A 78 12.61 -18.85 -11.57
CA LEU A 78 13.10 -20.07 -12.23
C LEU A 78 13.72 -19.79 -13.60
N ALA A 79 13.17 -18.86 -14.38
CA ALA A 79 13.74 -18.44 -15.66
C ALA A 79 15.08 -17.68 -15.50
N LEU A 80 15.27 -16.99 -14.37
CA LEU A 80 16.54 -16.32 -14.05
C LEU A 80 17.64 -17.32 -13.70
N PHE A 81 17.32 -18.40 -12.99
CA PHE A 81 18.30 -19.38 -12.49
C PHE A 81 18.41 -20.67 -13.33
N GLY A 82 17.37 -21.06 -14.07
CA GLY A 82 17.22 -22.39 -14.66
C GLY A 82 17.55 -22.52 -16.16
N PHE A 83 17.67 -21.41 -16.91
CA PHE A 83 18.05 -21.49 -18.33
C PHE A 83 19.58 -21.50 -18.50
N ARG A 84 20.11 -22.62 -19.02
CA ARG A 84 21.51 -22.88 -19.38
C ARG A 84 22.33 -21.59 -19.61
N ARG A 85 23.28 -21.32 -18.70
CA ARG A 85 24.38 -20.35 -18.82
C ARG A 85 24.04 -18.86 -18.99
N GLY A 86 22.83 -18.41 -18.68
CA GLY A 86 22.57 -16.98 -18.53
C GLY A 86 21.09 -16.65 -18.52
N GLY A 87 20.58 -16.18 -17.37
CA GLY A 87 19.19 -15.76 -17.22
C GLY A 87 18.76 -14.84 -18.37
N GLY A 88 17.84 -15.35 -19.20
CA GLY A 88 17.42 -14.67 -20.42
C GLY A 88 16.85 -13.27 -20.13
N PRO A 89 17.04 -12.28 -21.02
CA PRO A 89 16.52 -10.93 -20.85
C PRO A 89 15.00 -10.91 -20.59
N VAL A 90 14.27 -11.90 -21.10
CA VAL A 90 12.83 -12.09 -20.90
C VAL A 90 12.46 -12.31 -19.43
N GLY A 91 13.21 -13.16 -18.69
CA GLY A 91 12.93 -13.45 -17.28
C GLY A 91 13.16 -12.23 -16.38
N ARG A 92 14.23 -11.47 -16.66
CA ARG A 92 14.52 -10.20 -15.97
C ARG A 92 13.46 -9.14 -16.23
N GLY A 93 13.05 -9.00 -17.49
CA GLY A 93 11.99 -8.06 -17.88
C GLY A 93 10.67 -8.39 -17.22
N LEU A 94 10.22 -9.64 -17.31
CA LEU A 94 8.96 -10.08 -16.70
C LEU A 94 8.94 -9.84 -15.19
N TYR A 95 10.01 -10.21 -14.49
CA TYR A 95 10.14 -9.95 -13.05
C TYR A 95 10.03 -8.44 -12.73
N TYR A 96 10.76 -7.61 -13.46
CA TYR A 96 10.76 -6.16 -13.26
C TYR A 96 9.35 -5.56 -13.42
N TYR A 97 8.63 -5.93 -14.48
CA TYR A 97 7.27 -5.45 -14.72
C TYR A 97 6.27 -5.96 -13.67
N LEU A 98 6.37 -7.22 -13.25
CA LEU A 98 5.52 -7.79 -12.20
C LEU A 98 5.75 -7.08 -10.85
N MET A 99 7.00 -6.86 -10.45
CA MET A 99 7.31 -6.13 -9.23
C MET A 99 6.88 -4.67 -9.31
N MET A 100 7.05 -4.03 -10.47
CA MET A 100 6.58 -2.67 -10.71
C MET A 100 5.05 -2.59 -10.54
N GLY A 101 4.30 -3.46 -11.21
CA GLY A 101 2.84 -3.51 -11.11
C GLY A 101 2.37 -3.79 -9.68
N PHE A 102 2.99 -4.77 -9.01
CA PHE A 102 2.65 -5.10 -7.63
C PHE A 102 2.92 -3.93 -6.68
N SER A 103 4.10 -3.30 -6.77
CA SER A 103 4.42 -2.12 -5.95
C SER A 103 3.41 -0.99 -6.17
N LEU A 104 3.04 -0.72 -7.42
CA LEU A 104 2.06 0.31 -7.76
C LEU A 104 0.71 0.05 -7.11
N ILE A 105 0.22 -1.19 -7.16
CA ILE A 105 -1.06 -1.56 -6.53
C ILE A 105 -1.00 -1.37 -5.01
N VAL A 106 0.09 -1.80 -4.36
CA VAL A 106 0.27 -1.65 -2.91
C VAL A 106 0.27 -0.18 -2.50
N PHE A 107 1.00 0.67 -3.22
CA PHE A 107 1.07 2.10 -2.89
C PHE A 107 -0.19 2.88 -3.27
N VAL A 108 -0.86 2.56 -4.38
CA VAL A 108 -2.18 3.14 -4.70
C VAL A 108 -3.18 2.80 -3.59
N ARG A 109 -3.17 1.55 -3.12
CA ARG A 109 -4.02 1.16 -2.00
C ARG A 109 -3.69 1.92 -0.72
N LEU A 110 -2.41 2.10 -0.41
CA LEU A 110 -1.96 2.90 0.73
C LEU A 110 -2.43 4.36 0.61
N ALA A 111 -2.36 4.94 -0.59
CA ALA A 111 -2.86 6.29 -0.89
C ALA A 111 -4.38 6.38 -0.67
N VAL A 112 -5.14 5.40 -1.19
CA VAL A 112 -6.60 5.33 -1.02
C VAL A 112 -6.96 5.25 0.47
N LEU A 113 -6.33 4.36 1.23
CA LEU A 113 -6.64 4.16 2.65
C LEU A 113 -6.27 5.38 3.50
N SER A 114 -5.14 6.03 3.21
CA SER A 114 -4.70 7.22 3.94
C SER A 114 -5.60 8.43 3.63
N ALA A 115 -5.91 8.69 2.36
CA ALA A 115 -6.82 9.77 1.95
C ALA A 115 -8.25 9.57 2.48
N ALA A 116 -8.81 8.37 2.28
CA ALA A 116 -10.16 8.02 2.70
C ALA A 116 -10.33 8.02 4.23
N SER A 117 -9.25 7.84 5.01
CA SER A 117 -9.33 7.81 6.47
C SER A 117 -9.90 9.11 7.06
N ILE A 118 -9.66 10.26 6.42
CA ILE A 118 -10.16 11.57 6.86
C ILE A 118 -11.41 11.95 6.06
N THR A 119 -11.40 11.81 4.73
CA THR A 119 -12.53 12.25 3.91
C THR A 119 -13.79 11.42 4.16
N ALA A 120 -13.68 10.11 4.41
CA ALA A 120 -14.85 9.29 4.69
C ALA A 120 -15.54 9.71 6.01
N GLU A 121 -14.78 10.21 6.99
CA GLU A 121 -15.35 10.71 8.25
C GLU A 121 -15.98 12.11 8.09
N LYS A 122 -15.44 12.92 7.17
CA LYS A 122 -16.04 14.19 6.76
C LYS A 122 -17.34 13.98 5.99
N GLU A 123 -17.35 13.07 5.01
CA GLU A 123 -18.54 12.73 4.22
C GLU A 123 -19.63 12.09 5.09
N ALA A 124 -19.25 11.30 6.10
CA ALA A 124 -20.18 10.74 7.07
C ALA A 124 -20.70 11.76 8.11
N GLY A 125 -20.23 13.02 8.10
CA GLY A 125 -20.61 14.04 9.10
C GLY A 125 -20.09 13.76 10.51
N THR A 126 -19.22 12.76 10.69
CA THR A 126 -18.69 12.34 12.01
C THR A 126 -17.44 13.10 12.44
N TRP A 127 -16.87 13.92 11.54
CA TRP A 127 -15.64 14.67 11.78
C TRP A 127 -15.73 15.68 12.93
N PRO A 128 -16.78 16.54 13.03
CA PRO A 128 -16.91 17.47 14.16
C PRO A 128 -17.09 16.75 15.50
N ILE A 129 -17.79 15.62 15.50
CA ILE A 129 -18.01 14.78 16.70
C ILE A 129 -16.67 14.22 17.20
N LEU A 130 -15.79 13.78 16.29
CA LEU A 130 -14.46 13.29 16.65
C LEU A 130 -13.60 14.39 17.29
N LEU A 131 -13.71 15.62 16.78
CA LEU A 131 -12.95 16.77 17.28
C LEU A 131 -13.50 17.34 18.60
N ALA A 132 -14.73 17.00 18.97
CA ALA A 132 -15.32 17.32 20.27
C ALA A 132 -14.82 16.40 21.40
N THR A 133 -14.11 15.31 21.07
CA THR A 133 -13.52 14.41 22.08
C THR A 133 -12.25 15.01 22.70
N PRO A 134 -11.85 14.62 23.92
CA PRO A 134 -10.67 15.17 24.60
C PRO A 134 -9.32 14.69 24.00
N LEU A 135 -9.32 14.18 22.76
CA LEU A 135 -8.13 13.70 22.07
C LEU A 135 -7.37 14.86 21.41
N ASP A 136 -6.04 14.85 21.51
CA ASP A 136 -5.21 15.86 20.84
C ASP A 136 -5.22 15.64 19.31
N ASP A 137 -5.14 16.73 18.55
CA ASP A 137 -5.14 16.70 17.07
C ASP A 137 -3.99 15.83 16.53
N LYS A 138 -2.85 15.85 17.22
CA LYS A 138 -1.67 15.05 16.86
C LYS A 138 -1.93 13.57 17.06
N GLU A 139 -2.67 13.19 18.10
CA GLU A 139 -3.04 11.80 18.38
C GLU A 139 -4.03 11.28 17.35
N ILE A 140 -4.96 12.13 16.91
CA ILE A 140 -5.90 11.80 15.83
C ILE A 140 -5.16 11.50 14.53
N VAL A 141 -4.31 12.42 14.07
CA VAL A 141 -3.58 12.25 12.81
C VAL A 141 -2.60 11.08 12.89
N ARG A 142 -1.89 10.91 14.01
CA ARG A 142 -0.98 9.76 14.22
C ARG A 142 -1.75 8.43 14.24
N GLY A 143 -2.90 8.38 14.90
CA GLY A 143 -3.76 7.20 14.93
C GLY A 143 -4.15 6.75 13.52
N LYS A 144 -4.60 7.69 12.69
CA LYS A 144 -4.96 7.44 11.28
C LYS A 144 -3.77 6.99 10.44
N ALA A 145 -2.62 7.63 10.61
CA ALA A 145 -1.39 7.24 9.91
C ALA A 145 -0.97 5.81 10.27
N ILE A 146 -0.97 5.47 11.56
CA ILE A 146 -0.58 4.13 12.06
C ILE A 146 -1.55 3.06 11.58
N ALA A 147 -2.85 3.34 11.59
CA ALA A 147 -3.84 2.39 11.08
C ALA A 147 -3.70 2.15 9.58
N ALA A 148 -3.49 3.21 8.79
CA ALA A 148 -3.22 3.09 7.36
C ALA A 148 -1.95 2.27 7.08
N PHE A 149 -0.89 2.47 7.86
CA PHE A 149 0.34 1.68 7.78
C PHE A 149 0.10 0.21 8.15
N ARG A 150 -0.44 -0.06 9.35
CA ARG A 150 -0.65 -1.42 9.86
C ARG A 150 -1.55 -2.28 8.95
N ARG A 151 -2.54 -1.67 8.30
CA ARG A 151 -3.41 -2.35 7.34
C ARG A 151 -2.69 -2.82 6.06
N ASN A 152 -1.56 -2.18 5.72
CA ASN A 152 -0.77 -2.52 4.53
C ASN A 152 0.49 -3.34 4.85
N VAL A 153 0.86 -3.51 6.12
CA VAL A 153 2.02 -4.32 6.56
C VAL A 153 2.13 -5.69 5.88
N PRO A 154 1.08 -6.53 5.75
CA PRO A 154 1.26 -7.84 5.11
C PRO A 154 1.68 -7.76 3.64
N LEU A 155 1.19 -6.76 2.90
CA LEU A 155 1.59 -6.53 1.51
C LEU A 155 3.00 -5.93 1.40
N LEU A 156 3.35 -5.02 2.31
CA LEU A 156 4.70 -4.44 2.37
C LEU A 156 5.73 -5.51 2.75
N LEU A 157 5.40 -6.41 3.67
CA LEU A 157 6.24 -7.54 4.04
C LEU A 157 6.42 -8.50 2.87
N LEU A 158 5.33 -8.83 2.16
CA LEU A 158 5.42 -9.65 0.95
C LEU A 158 6.35 -9.01 -0.10
N LEU A 159 6.24 -7.69 -0.32
CA LEU A 159 7.11 -6.97 -1.25
C LEU A 159 8.59 -7.06 -0.84
N ILE A 160 8.90 -6.87 0.45
CA ILE A 160 10.26 -7.01 0.99
C ILE A 160 10.75 -8.44 0.81
N LEU A 161 9.93 -9.45 1.15
CA LEU A 161 10.29 -10.85 1.05
C LEU A 161 10.65 -11.26 -0.38
N LEU A 162 9.82 -10.90 -1.36
CA LEU A 162 10.06 -11.18 -2.78
C LEU A 162 11.36 -10.55 -3.28
N GLN A 163 11.65 -9.33 -2.82
CA GLN A 163 12.87 -8.63 -3.19
C GLN A 163 14.12 -9.24 -2.53
N VAL A 164 14.03 -9.64 -1.27
CA VAL A 164 15.11 -10.34 -0.54
C VAL A 164 15.43 -11.67 -1.19
N VAL A 165 14.43 -12.49 -1.51
CA VAL A 165 14.62 -13.79 -2.17
C VAL A 165 15.37 -13.63 -3.51
N LEU A 166 15.00 -12.62 -4.30
CA LEU A 166 15.67 -12.36 -5.57
C LEU A 166 17.12 -11.91 -5.38
N TYR A 167 17.37 -10.90 -4.55
CA TYR A 167 18.73 -10.41 -4.35
C TYR A 167 19.62 -11.49 -3.74
N LEU A 168 19.14 -12.21 -2.72
CA LEU A 168 19.90 -13.30 -2.13
C LEU A 168 20.19 -14.39 -3.16
N GLY A 169 19.22 -14.77 -4.00
CA GLY A 169 19.44 -15.71 -5.09
C GLY A 169 20.52 -15.23 -6.06
N ILE A 170 20.41 -14.01 -6.59
CA ILE A 170 21.37 -13.50 -7.59
C ILE A 170 22.79 -13.45 -7.01
N PHE A 171 22.93 -12.97 -5.77
CA PHE A 171 24.24 -12.76 -5.16
C PHE A 171 24.87 -14.04 -4.60
N LEU A 172 24.08 -15.03 -4.17
CA LEU A 172 24.59 -16.36 -3.82
C LEU A 172 25.18 -17.06 -5.06
N PHE A 173 24.50 -16.98 -6.21
CA PHE A 173 25.02 -17.51 -7.47
C PHE A 173 26.25 -16.75 -7.99
N ALA A 174 26.40 -15.47 -7.65
CA ALA A 174 27.54 -14.65 -8.04
C ALA A 174 28.71 -14.66 -7.03
N GLY A 175 28.60 -15.34 -5.89
CA GLY A 175 29.64 -15.39 -4.85
C GLY A 175 29.87 -14.07 -4.10
N MET A 176 28.97 -13.09 -4.22
CA MET A 176 29.13 -11.73 -3.70
C MET A 176 28.13 -11.43 -2.57
N THR A 177 28.30 -12.08 -1.43
CA THR A 177 27.34 -12.00 -0.30
C THR A 177 27.29 -10.63 0.37
N PHE A 178 28.41 -9.93 0.51
CA PHE A 178 28.47 -8.63 1.20
C PHE A 178 27.58 -7.57 0.52
N PHE A 179 27.70 -7.43 -0.81
CA PHE A 179 26.93 -6.43 -1.58
C PHE A 179 25.42 -6.67 -1.54
N SER A 180 24.98 -7.93 -1.40
CA SER A 180 23.55 -8.29 -1.37
C SER A 180 22.80 -7.63 -0.20
N VAL A 181 23.43 -7.58 0.97
CA VAL A 181 22.82 -7.05 2.19
C VAL A 181 22.64 -5.53 2.08
N PHE A 182 23.62 -4.82 1.51
CA PHE A 182 23.52 -3.38 1.28
C PHE A 182 22.36 -3.01 0.35
N TYR A 183 22.18 -3.74 -0.76
CA TYR A 183 21.06 -3.48 -1.68
C TYR A 183 19.70 -3.67 -1.02
N VAL A 184 19.55 -4.72 -0.19
CA VAL A 184 18.32 -4.96 0.58
C VAL A 184 18.07 -3.82 1.57
N ILE A 185 19.09 -3.38 2.31
CA ILE A 185 18.96 -2.28 3.27
C ILE A 185 18.52 -0.99 2.57
N ILE A 186 19.17 -0.62 1.47
CA ILE A 186 18.83 0.59 0.70
C ILE A 186 17.41 0.51 0.15
N TYR A 187 17.01 -0.67 -0.35
CA TYR A 187 15.65 -0.89 -0.81
C TYR A 187 14.62 -0.69 0.30
N VAL A 188 14.87 -1.25 1.49
CA VAL A 188 13.99 -1.11 2.67
C VAL A 188 13.88 0.34 3.12
N ILE A 189 15.00 1.07 3.14
CA ILE A 189 15.01 2.52 3.45
C ILE A 189 14.20 3.30 2.41
N GLY A 190 14.39 3.00 1.13
CA GLY A 190 13.64 3.65 0.04
C GLY A 190 12.14 3.38 0.11
N LEU A 191 11.75 2.15 0.43
CA LEU A 191 10.36 1.74 0.63
C LEU A 191 9.75 2.44 1.85
N ALA A 192 10.50 2.55 2.97
CA ALA A 192 10.04 3.31 4.12
C ALA A 192 9.80 4.80 3.77
N GLY A 193 10.69 5.40 2.99
CA GLY A 193 10.54 6.77 2.48
C GLY A 193 9.27 6.96 1.64
N THR A 194 8.99 6.05 0.70
CA THR A 194 7.78 6.13 -0.14
C THR A 194 6.50 5.90 0.66
N VAL A 195 6.51 5.01 1.66
CA VAL A 195 5.38 4.81 2.57
C VAL A 195 5.05 6.10 3.33
N VAL A 196 6.07 6.74 3.91
CA VAL A 196 5.89 8.02 4.63
C VAL A 196 5.37 9.11 3.69
N PHE A 197 5.90 9.17 2.47
CA PHE A 197 5.46 10.10 1.44
C PHE A 197 3.98 9.94 1.08
N VAL A 198 3.55 8.70 0.78
CA VAL A 198 2.17 8.40 0.39
C VAL A 198 1.21 8.65 1.54
N ILE A 199 1.53 8.21 2.76
CA ILE A 199 0.68 8.47 3.93
C ILE A 199 0.57 9.97 4.22
N GLY A 200 1.70 10.69 4.17
CA GLY A 200 1.74 12.14 4.40
C GLY A 200 0.90 12.91 3.39
N LEU A 201 1.03 12.58 2.10
CA LEU A 201 0.21 13.17 1.03
C LEU A 201 -1.28 12.80 1.19
N GLY A 202 -1.57 11.53 1.46
CA GLY A 202 -2.92 11.02 1.71
C GLY A 202 -3.65 11.84 2.77
N LEU A 203 -3.00 12.00 3.92
CA LEU A 203 -3.55 12.79 5.03
C LEU A 203 -3.67 14.27 4.67
N TYR A 204 -2.68 14.85 3.98
CA TYR A 204 -2.72 16.26 3.56
C TYR A 204 -3.90 16.57 2.64
N PHE A 205 -4.12 15.77 1.60
CA PHE A 205 -5.26 15.94 0.70
C PHE A 205 -6.58 15.55 1.36
N GLY A 206 -6.58 14.58 2.28
CA GLY A 206 -7.77 14.24 3.06
C GLY A 206 -8.22 15.37 3.99
N VAL A 207 -7.30 16.16 4.55
CA VAL A 207 -7.63 17.38 5.30
C VAL A 207 -8.07 18.51 4.36
N ARG A 208 -7.48 18.63 3.17
CA ARG A 208 -7.75 19.76 2.27
C ARG A 208 -9.05 19.62 1.46
N LEU A 209 -9.40 18.42 1.04
CA LEU A 209 -10.54 18.18 0.14
C LEU A 209 -11.77 17.69 0.92
N LYS A 210 -12.95 18.00 0.37
CA LYS A 210 -14.25 17.60 0.93
C LYS A 210 -14.72 16.25 0.39
N SER A 211 -14.35 15.90 -0.83
CA SER A 211 -14.71 14.63 -1.47
C SER A 211 -13.59 13.60 -1.38
N THR A 212 -13.95 12.36 -1.04
CA THR A 212 -13.05 11.19 -1.01
C THR A 212 -12.46 10.93 -2.38
N ASN A 213 -13.26 10.99 -3.45
CA ASN A 213 -12.79 10.72 -4.81
C ASN A 213 -11.72 11.74 -5.25
N ALA A 214 -11.91 13.02 -4.93
CA ALA A 214 -10.94 14.06 -5.24
C ALA A 214 -9.63 13.90 -4.44
N ALA A 215 -9.71 13.51 -3.17
CA ALA A 215 -8.53 13.24 -2.33
C ALA A 215 -7.75 12.02 -2.81
N VAL A 216 -8.45 10.95 -3.17
CA VAL A 216 -7.82 9.75 -3.73
C VAL A 216 -7.20 10.06 -5.09
N ALA A 217 -7.91 10.74 -5.99
CA ALA A 217 -7.39 11.06 -7.32
C ALA A 217 -6.14 11.95 -7.26
N SER A 218 -6.14 12.98 -6.41
CA SER A 218 -4.97 13.86 -6.24
C SER A 218 -3.76 13.14 -5.62
N THR A 219 -3.98 12.30 -4.61
CA THR A 219 -2.90 11.55 -3.96
C THR A 219 -2.29 10.49 -4.86
N VAL A 220 -3.13 9.73 -5.57
CA VAL A 220 -2.69 8.73 -6.54
C VAL A 220 -2.02 9.42 -7.74
N GLY A 221 -2.59 10.51 -8.26
CA GLY A 221 -2.02 11.25 -9.38
C GLY A 221 -0.63 11.81 -9.07
N ILE A 222 -0.44 12.42 -7.89
CA ILE A 222 0.87 12.92 -7.47
C ILE A 222 1.83 11.77 -7.21
N TYR A 223 1.38 10.69 -6.57
CA TYR A 223 2.23 9.51 -6.36
C TYR A 223 2.73 8.92 -7.68
N ILE A 224 1.83 8.69 -8.65
CA ILE A 224 2.18 8.15 -9.97
C ILE A 224 3.09 9.13 -10.72
N GLY A 225 2.81 10.43 -10.68
CA GLY A 225 3.64 11.45 -11.32
C GLY A 225 5.05 11.52 -10.73
N VAL A 226 5.17 11.50 -9.40
CA VAL A 226 6.48 11.51 -8.72
C VAL A 226 7.22 10.19 -8.93
N GLU A 227 6.55 9.04 -8.96
CA GLU A 227 7.19 7.76 -9.21
C GLU A 227 7.66 7.59 -10.65
N LEU A 228 6.75 7.77 -11.62
CA LEU A 228 7.05 7.56 -13.03
C LEU A 228 7.95 8.66 -13.58
N PHE A 229 7.61 9.92 -13.31
CA PHE A 229 8.29 11.07 -13.92
C PHE A 229 9.43 11.59 -13.06
N GLY A 230 9.23 11.70 -11.74
CA GLY A 230 10.26 12.19 -10.84
C GLY A 230 11.35 11.14 -10.64
N ARG A 231 11.05 10.07 -9.91
CA ARG A 231 12.03 9.09 -9.44
C ARG A 231 12.61 8.29 -10.60
N ARG A 232 11.79 7.65 -11.44
CA ARG A 232 12.27 6.72 -12.48
C ARG A 232 13.04 7.42 -13.61
N VAL A 233 12.52 8.52 -14.16
CA VAL A 233 13.24 9.29 -15.20
C VAL A 233 14.53 9.86 -14.63
N PHE A 234 14.49 10.50 -13.46
CA PHE A 234 15.70 11.07 -12.83
C PHE A 234 16.75 9.99 -12.54
N THR A 235 16.36 8.84 -11.98
CA THR A 235 17.31 7.75 -11.73
C THR A 235 17.90 7.19 -13.03
N THR A 236 17.10 7.08 -14.10
CA THR A 236 17.58 6.57 -15.39
C THR A 236 18.53 7.57 -16.07
N LEU A 237 18.22 8.86 -16.04
CA LEU A 237 19.06 9.93 -16.60
C LEU A 237 20.38 10.06 -15.84
N LEU A 238 20.34 10.06 -14.51
CA LEU A 238 21.58 10.06 -13.73
C LEU A 238 22.41 8.82 -14.04
N TYR A 239 21.79 7.63 -14.03
CA TYR A 239 22.49 6.38 -14.30
C TYR A 239 23.14 6.36 -15.70
N SER A 240 22.48 6.89 -16.74
CA SER A 240 23.03 6.95 -18.10
C SER A 240 24.20 7.93 -18.23
N ILE A 241 24.10 9.12 -17.62
CA ILE A 241 25.20 10.11 -17.59
C ILE A 241 26.41 9.52 -16.88
N PHE A 242 26.20 8.84 -15.75
CA PHE A 242 27.27 8.22 -14.99
C PHE A 242 27.91 7.02 -15.70
N LEU A 243 27.12 6.17 -16.36
CA LEU A 243 27.68 5.10 -17.20
C LEU A 243 28.54 5.66 -18.34
N ALA A 244 28.10 6.74 -18.98
CA ALA A 244 28.88 7.42 -20.01
C ALA A 244 30.19 8.03 -19.45
N ALA A 245 30.16 8.53 -18.22
CA ALA A 245 31.36 9.03 -17.53
C ALA A 245 32.33 7.88 -17.15
N LEU A 246 31.82 6.73 -16.72
CA LEU A 246 32.62 5.55 -16.40
C LEU A 246 33.26 4.92 -17.62
N TYR A 247 32.56 4.92 -18.76
CA TYR A 247 33.12 4.42 -20.01
C TYR A 247 34.38 5.21 -20.43
N ARG A 248 34.52 6.46 -19.99
CA ARG A 248 35.71 7.29 -20.26
C ARG A 248 36.90 7.03 -19.33
N GLN A 249 36.73 6.30 -18.22
CA GLN A 249 37.76 6.09 -17.18
C GLN A 249 37.91 4.58 -16.87
N PRO A 250 38.71 3.82 -17.66
CA PRO A 250 38.77 2.36 -17.59
C PRO A 250 39.36 1.78 -16.30
N GLY A 251 40.02 2.59 -15.46
CA GLY A 251 40.70 2.13 -14.23
C GLY A 251 39.85 2.09 -12.95
N ALA A 252 38.70 2.78 -12.91
CA ALA A 252 37.91 2.96 -11.67
C ALA A 252 36.62 2.12 -11.62
N GLY A 253 36.44 1.20 -12.59
CA GLY A 253 35.14 0.62 -12.94
C GLY A 253 34.48 -0.23 -11.85
N ALA A 254 35.24 -0.98 -11.03
CA ALA A 254 34.64 -1.92 -10.09
C ALA A 254 33.95 -1.22 -8.91
N VAL A 255 34.64 -0.30 -8.22
CA VAL A 255 34.07 0.38 -7.04
C VAL A 255 32.97 1.37 -7.45
N LEU A 256 33.19 2.11 -8.54
CA LEU A 256 32.22 3.10 -9.00
C LEU A 256 30.92 2.45 -9.52
N MET A 257 30.98 1.25 -10.11
CA MET A 257 29.76 0.52 -10.49
C MET A 257 28.83 0.21 -9.31
N TRP A 258 29.36 0.07 -8.09
CA TRP A 258 28.54 -0.21 -6.90
C TRP A 258 28.11 1.06 -6.17
N VAL A 259 28.96 2.07 -6.06
CA VAL A 259 28.66 3.32 -5.33
C VAL A 259 27.61 4.15 -6.06
N ILE A 260 27.61 4.16 -7.38
CA ILE A 260 26.73 5.01 -8.19
C ILE A 260 25.25 4.61 -8.09
N PRO A 261 24.84 3.34 -8.26
CA PRO A 261 23.45 2.93 -8.06
C PRO A 261 22.92 3.26 -6.67
N ILE A 262 23.78 3.18 -5.65
CA ILE A 262 23.45 3.51 -4.27
C ILE A 262 23.15 5.00 -4.16
N ALA A 263 24.08 5.86 -4.60
CA ALA A 263 23.93 7.31 -4.51
C ALA A 263 22.71 7.82 -5.29
N VAL A 264 22.49 7.30 -6.50
CA VAL A 264 21.38 7.67 -7.39
C VAL A 264 20.02 7.26 -6.81
N THR A 265 19.98 6.20 -6.01
CA THR A 265 18.74 5.74 -5.33
C THR A 265 18.48 6.48 -4.02
N PHE A 266 19.54 6.88 -3.31
CA PHE A 266 19.44 7.52 -2.00
C PHE A 266 18.92 8.97 -2.08
N ALA A 267 19.42 9.76 -3.03
CA ALA A 267 19.00 11.15 -3.20
C ALA A 267 17.46 11.33 -3.39
N PRO A 268 16.79 10.65 -4.33
CA PRO A 268 15.34 10.81 -4.51
C PRO A 268 14.53 10.27 -3.33
N THR A 269 15.03 9.25 -2.62
CA THR A 269 14.32 8.70 -1.45
C THR A 269 14.35 9.65 -0.26
N CYS A 270 15.48 10.33 -0.02
CA CYS A 270 15.58 11.40 0.96
C CYS A 270 14.62 12.56 0.65
N VAL A 271 14.52 12.97 -0.62
CA VAL A 271 13.60 14.03 -1.05
C VAL A 271 12.14 13.62 -0.80
N CYS A 272 11.74 12.42 -1.23
CA CYS A 272 10.39 11.91 -0.99
C CYS A 272 10.06 11.83 0.51
N LEU A 273 11.00 11.36 1.33
CA LEU A 273 10.83 11.29 2.77
C LEU A 273 10.64 12.68 3.38
N GLY A 274 11.47 13.66 2.99
CA GLY A 274 11.36 15.05 3.43
C GLY A 274 10.01 15.67 3.05
N VAL A 275 9.60 15.53 1.79
CA VAL A 275 8.29 16.02 1.32
C VAL A 275 7.14 15.34 2.05
N GLY A 276 7.24 14.04 2.31
CA GLY A 276 6.26 13.26 3.08
C GLY A 276 6.09 13.77 4.50
N LEU A 277 7.20 14.00 5.20
CA LEU A 277 7.19 14.55 6.56
C LEU A 277 6.61 15.96 6.60
N LEU A 278 6.98 16.83 5.64
CA LEU A 278 6.44 18.18 5.53
C LEU A 278 4.93 18.17 5.25
N ALA A 279 4.45 17.28 4.38
CA ALA A 279 3.03 17.11 4.11
C ALA A 279 2.28 16.65 5.37
N ALA A 280 2.82 15.69 6.11
CA ALA A 280 2.25 15.22 7.37
C ALA A 280 2.24 16.31 8.46
N GLN A 281 3.29 17.13 8.56
CA GLN A 281 3.33 18.28 9.47
C GLN A 281 2.29 19.34 9.10
N ARG A 282 2.17 19.68 7.81
CA ARG A 282 1.16 20.63 7.32
C ARG A 282 -0.26 20.14 7.53
N ALA A 283 -0.51 18.84 7.38
CA ALA A 283 -1.80 18.22 7.67
C ALA A 283 -2.19 18.42 9.15
N ARG A 284 -1.23 18.25 10.08
CA ARG A 284 -1.45 18.52 11.51
C ARG A 284 -1.80 19.97 11.78
N CYS A 285 -1.01 20.92 11.27
CA CYS A 285 -1.23 22.35 11.55
C CYS A 285 -2.55 22.88 10.97
N ARG A 286 -3.10 22.24 9.93
CA ARG A 286 -4.34 22.68 9.28
C ARG A 286 -5.61 22.00 9.79
N LEU A 287 -5.50 21.02 10.69
CA LEU A 287 -6.64 20.22 11.14
C LEU A 287 -7.78 21.08 11.73
N ARG A 288 -7.46 22.01 12.63
CA ARG A 288 -8.43 22.92 13.26
C ARG A 288 -8.86 24.09 12.37
N ARG A 289 -8.01 24.51 11.43
CA ARG A 289 -8.33 25.64 10.54
C ARG A 289 -9.36 25.28 9.47
N SER A 290 -9.59 24.00 9.18
CA SER A 290 -10.56 23.56 8.16
C SER A 290 -11.97 23.30 8.70
N ILE A 291 -12.22 23.56 9.99
CA ILE A 291 -13.53 23.39 10.63
C ILE A 291 -14.39 24.66 10.46
N PHE A 292 -13.74 25.82 10.28
CA PHE A 292 -14.35 27.13 10.05
C PHE A 292 -14.10 27.58 8.60
#